data_AF-A0AA97LTI3-F1
#
_entry.id   AF-A0AA97LTI3-F1
#
_cell.length_a   1.000
_cell.length_b   1.000
_cell.length_c   1.000
_cell.angle_alpha   90.00
_cell.angle_beta   90.00
_cell.angle_gamma   90.00
#
_symmetry.space_group_name_H-M   'P 1'
#
loop_
_entity.id
_entity.type
_entity.pdbx_description
1 polymer ?
#
loop_
_entity_poly.entity_id
_entity_poly.type
_entity_poly.pdbx_seq_one_letter_code
_entity_poly.pdbx_strand_id
1 'polypeptide(L)'
;MNRPAELLATADTLLASPLDRSFGPMRRGTVFLLRKALEEMMREYWREVRPELAEGKGKTHAQSLCLGYRGHTDLAGRWSALWLGLSRACHYHQCPLPPSITTLTAWRDEVAALLPEFEKLSLAGKWEL
;
A
#
# COMPACT_ATOMS: atom_id res chain seq x y z
N MET A 1 -2.77 10.72 11.58
CA MET A 1 -2.56 9.59 10.65
C MET A 1 -2.33 10.21 9.29
N ASN A 2 -1.26 9.86 8.57
CA ASN A 2 -0.94 10.48 7.28
C ASN A 2 -1.87 9.91 6.20
N ARG A 3 -2.36 10.75 5.29
CA ARG A 3 -3.21 10.28 4.19
C ARG A 3 -2.38 9.43 3.21
N PRO A 4 -2.96 8.42 2.56
CA PRO A 4 -2.25 7.61 1.56
C PRO A 4 -1.55 8.43 0.47
N ALA A 5 -2.20 9.49 -0.02
CA ALA A 5 -1.65 10.39 -1.03
C ALA A 5 -0.39 11.15 -0.54
N GLU A 6 -0.35 11.55 0.74
CA GLU A 6 0.80 12.24 1.33
C GLU A 6 2.01 11.30 1.45
N LEU A 7 1.75 10.04 1.81
CA LEU A 7 2.76 8.99 1.88
C LEU A 7 3.33 8.67 0.49
N LEU A 8 2.47 8.61 -0.53
CA LEU A 8 2.88 8.42 -1.92
C LEU A 8 3.70 9.61 -2.45
N ALA A 9 3.27 10.85 -2.20
CA ALA A 9 4.02 12.04 -2.59
C ALA A 9 5.40 12.13 -1.90
N THR A 10 5.49 11.68 -0.64
CA THR A 10 6.76 11.59 0.07
C THR A 10 7.66 10.50 -0.57
N ALA A 11 7.08 9.36 -0.96
CA ALA A 11 7.81 8.32 -1.68
C ALA A 11 8.34 8.80 -3.04
N ASP A 12 7.55 9.60 -3.76
CA ASP A 12 7.94 10.23 -5.03
C ASP A 12 9.13 11.18 -4.86
N THR A 13 9.12 11.97 -3.78
CA THR A 13 10.24 12.85 -3.43
C THR A 13 11.53 12.05 -3.19
N LEU A 14 11.44 10.91 -2.50
CA LEU A 14 12.60 10.03 -2.30
C LEU A 14 13.09 9.38 -3.60
N LEU A 15 12.17 9.01 -4.51
CA LEU A 15 12.51 8.41 -5.81
C LEU A 15 13.12 9.42 -6.79
N ALA A 16 12.70 10.68 -6.73
CA ALA A 16 13.20 11.75 -7.59
C ALA A 16 14.57 12.30 -7.14
N SER A 17 14.99 12.01 -5.91
CA SER A 17 16.24 12.55 -5.36
C SER A 17 17.46 12.14 -6.19
N PRO A 18 18.24 13.11 -6.71
CA PRO A 18 19.45 12.85 -7.48
C PRO A 18 20.65 12.43 -6.59
N LEU A 19 20.54 12.56 -5.27
CA LEU A 19 21.52 12.05 -4.32
C LEU A 19 21.46 10.51 -4.29
N ASP A 20 22.24 9.95 -5.21
CA ASP A 20 22.68 8.59 -5.33
C ASP A 20 21.57 7.54 -5.27
N ARG A 21 21.10 7.21 -6.49
CA ARG A 21 20.28 6.05 -6.79
C ARG A 21 20.83 4.74 -6.20
N SER A 22 22.06 4.70 -5.64
CA SER A 22 22.71 3.56 -5.00
C SER A 22 22.57 3.48 -3.46
N PHE A 23 22.00 4.48 -2.76
CA PHE A 23 21.83 4.41 -1.30
C PHE A 23 20.69 3.44 -0.90
N GLY A 24 21.07 2.27 -0.40
CA GLY A 24 20.16 1.27 0.18
C GLY A 24 19.15 1.81 1.22
N PRO A 25 19.51 2.74 2.12
CA PRO A 25 18.57 3.32 3.08
C PRO A 25 17.40 4.08 2.45
N MET A 26 17.65 4.89 1.41
CA MET A 26 16.60 5.65 0.72
C MET A 26 15.61 4.72 0.02
N ARG A 27 16.11 3.72 -0.69
CA ARG A 27 15.29 2.70 -1.36
C ARG A 27 14.38 1.97 -0.36
N ARG A 28 14.91 1.59 0.81
CA ARG A 28 14.12 0.95 1.88
C ARG A 28 13.10 1.91 2.49
N GLY A 29 13.45 3.20 2.64
CA GLY A 29 12.53 4.26 3.03
C GLY A 29 11.34 4.38 2.06
N THR A 30 11.61 4.38 0.75
CA THR A 30 10.57 4.36 -0.29
C THR A 30 9.67 3.13 -0.15
N VAL A 31 10.22 1.91 -0.03
CA VAL A 31 9.43 0.68 0.18
C VAL A 31 8.53 0.81 1.41
N PHE A 32 9.06 1.33 2.52
CA PHE A 32 8.30 1.51 3.74
C PHE A 32 7.13 2.48 3.54
N LEU A 33 7.35 3.63 2.89
CA LEU A 33 6.29 4.61 2.61
C LEU A 33 5.21 4.05 1.68
N LEU A 34 5.60 3.33 0.62
CA LEU A 34 4.65 2.66 -0.28
C LEU A 34 3.79 1.64 0.46
N ARG A 35 4.41 0.80 1.31
CA ARG A 35 3.68 -0.17 2.13
C ARG A 35 2.71 0.52 3.09
N LYS A 36 3.13 1.65 3.67
CA LYS A 36 2.27 2.44 4.57
C LYS A 36 1.12 3.10 3.84
N ALA A 37 1.33 3.66 2.64
CA ALA A 37 0.24 4.18 1.83
C ALA A 37 -0.81 3.08 1.56
N LEU A 38 -0.36 1.89 1.17
CA LEU A 38 -1.21 0.74 0.89
C LEU A 38 -2.01 0.25 2.12
N GLU A 39 -1.37 0.21 3.29
CA GLU A 39 -2.02 -0.13 4.56
C GLU A 39 -3.07 0.91 4.97
N GLU A 40 -2.77 2.20 4.78
CA GLU A 40 -3.70 3.28 5.13
C GLU A 40 -4.90 3.36 4.17
N MET A 41 -4.75 3.09 2.87
CA MET A 41 -5.89 3.00 1.93
C MET A 41 -6.92 1.95 2.39
N MET A 42 -6.43 0.77 2.75
CA MET A 42 -7.27 -0.32 3.25
C MET A 42 -7.92 0.05 4.58
N ARG A 43 -7.17 0.68 5.48
CA ARG A 43 -7.67 1.13 6.79
C ARG A 43 -8.75 2.20 6.65
N GLU A 44 -8.54 3.20 5.79
CA GLU A 44 -9.52 4.25 5.54
C GLU A 44 -10.82 3.69 4.95
N TYR A 45 -10.72 2.79 3.97
CA TYR A 45 -11.89 2.08 3.46
C TYR A 45 -12.67 1.34 4.56
N TRP A 46 -11.99 0.54 5.37
CA TRP A 46 -12.67 -0.19 6.45
C TRP A 46 -13.21 0.74 7.53
N ARG A 47 -12.55 1.87 7.81
CA ARG A 47 -13.05 2.87 8.77
C ARG A 47 -14.39 3.44 8.32
N GLU A 48 -14.57 3.66 7.01
CA GLU A 48 -15.83 4.18 6.48
C GLU A 48 -16.93 3.10 6.42
N VAL A 49 -16.59 1.84 6.12
CA VAL A 49 -17.62 0.82 5.87
C VAL A 49 -17.92 -0.09 7.08
N ARG A 50 -16.90 -0.50 7.83
CA ARG A 50 -16.98 -1.37 9.02
C ARG A 50 -15.82 -1.05 9.98
N PRO A 51 -15.95 -0.01 10.82
CA PRO A 51 -14.87 0.45 11.71
C PRO A 51 -14.25 -0.66 12.56
N GLU A 52 -15.01 -1.68 12.93
CA GLU A 52 -14.55 -2.84 13.70
C GLU A 52 -13.43 -3.61 12.98
N LEU A 53 -13.45 -3.64 11.65
CA LEU A 53 -12.38 -4.22 10.83
C LEU A 53 -11.16 -3.29 10.69
N ALA A 54 -11.33 -1.98 10.87
CA ALA A 54 -10.24 -1.01 10.84
C ALA A 54 -9.49 -0.90 12.18
N GLU A 55 -10.21 -1.08 13.29
CA GLU A 55 -9.73 -0.96 14.67
C GLU A 55 -9.36 -2.30 15.31
N GLY A 56 -10.01 -3.38 14.88
CA GLY A 56 -9.73 -4.73 15.38
C GLY A 56 -8.28 -5.13 15.12
N LYS A 57 -7.71 -5.97 16.00
CA LYS A 57 -6.46 -6.69 15.76
C LYS A 57 -6.65 -7.76 14.68
N GLY A 58 -7.10 -7.37 13.49
CA GLY A 58 -7.14 -8.17 12.28
C GLY A 58 -5.89 -7.86 11.49
N LYS A 59 -5.03 -8.85 11.26
CA LYS A 59 -3.85 -8.69 10.39
C LYS A 59 -4.32 -8.13 9.05
N THR A 60 -3.56 -7.21 8.46
CA THR A 60 -3.73 -6.61 7.12
C THR A 60 -4.29 -7.60 6.07
N HIS A 61 -3.89 -8.88 6.15
CA HIS A 61 -4.43 -9.98 5.34
C HIS A 61 -5.94 -10.28 5.51
N ALA A 62 -6.48 -10.24 6.73
CA ALA A 62 -7.90 -10.49 7.01
C ALA A 62 -8.79 -9.41 6.36
N GLN A 63 -8.36 -8.14 6.40
CA GLN A 63 -9.04 -7.03 5.71
C GLN A 63 -9.12 -7.29 4.20
N SER A 64 -8.03 -7.76 3.58
CA SER A 64 -8.05 -8.12 2.16
C SER A 64 -8.95 -9.32 1.85
N LEU A 65 -8.99 -10.33 2.72
CA LEU A 65 -9.89 -11.48 2.54
C LEU A 65 -11.36 -11.04 2.60
N CYS A 66 -11.71 -10.20 3.58
CA CYS A 66 -13.06 -9.63 3.69
C CYS A 66 -13.41 -8.78 2.46
N LEU A 67 -12.45 -8.04 1.91
CA LEU A 67 -12.66 -7.25 0.69
C LEU A 67 -12.99 -8.16 -0.51
N GLY A 68 -12.26 -9.27 -0.67
CA GLY A 68 -12.55 -10.27 -1.70
C GLY A 68 -13.92 -10.94 -1.51
N TYR A 69 -14.27 -11.30 -0.28
CA TYR A 69 -15.59 -11.89 0.03
C TYR A 69 -16.77 -10.97 -0.32
N ARG A 70 -16.56 -9.64 -0.28
CA ARG A 70 -17.56 -8.65 -0.72
C ARG A 70 -17.61 -8.43 -2.24
N GLY A 71 -16.95 -9.27 -3.03
CA GLY A 71 -16.99 -9.21 -4.49
C GLY A 71 -15.88 -8.38 -5.13
N HIS A 72 -14.95 -7.83 -4.36
CA HIS A 72 -13.81 -7.07 -4.86
C HIS A 72 -12.53 -7.92 -4.95
N THR A 73 -12.66 -9.14 -5.50
CA THR A 73 -11.59 -10.15 -5.55
C THR A 73 -10.35 -9.66 -6.30
N ASP A 74 -10.52 -8.94 -7.41
CA ASP A 74 -9.40 -8.40 -8.19
C ASP A 74 -8.59 -7.37 -7.38
N LEU A 75 -9.29 -6.37 -6.84
CA LEU A 75 -8.70 -5.32 -6.01
C LEU A 75 -7.99 -5.90 -4.77
N ALA A 76 -8.62 -6.87 -4.10
CA ALA A 76 -8.03 -7.59 -2.97
C ALA A 76 -6.78 -8.39 -3.36
N GLY A 77 -6.79 -9.03 -4.54
CA GLY A 77 -5.67 -9.80 -5.06
C GLY A 77 -4.46 -8.91 -5.38
N ARG A 78 -4.68 -7.83 -6.13
CA ARG A 78 -3.63 -6.85 -6.48
C ARG A 78 -3.02 -6.21 -5.23
N TRP A 79 -3.88 -5.78 -4.30
CA TRP A 79 -3.44 -5.23 -3.02
C TRP A 79 -2.61 -6.25 -2.22
N SER A 80 -3.05 -7.51 -2.14
CA SER A 80 -2.35 -8.56 -1.39
C SER A 80 -0.98 -8.89 -1.97
N ALA A 81 -0.91 -9.01 -3.31
CA ALA A 81 0.33 -9.28 -4.02
C ALA A 81 1.36 -8.16 -3.80
N LEU A 82 0.93 -6.90 -3.92
CA LEU A 82 1.77 -5.74 -3.71
C LEU A 82 2.22 -5.62 -2.24
N TRP A 83 1.30 -5.80 -1.29
CA TRP A 83 1.61 -5.76 0.14
C TRP A 83 2.65 -6.82 0.52
N LEU A 84 2.54 -8.04 -0.02
CA LEU A 84 3.52 -9.10 0.21
C LEU A 84 4.89 -8.75 -0.37
N GLY A 85 4.95 -8.22 -1.60
CA GLY A 85 6.19 -7.79 -2.24
C GLY A 85 6.92 -6.70 -1.44
N LEU A 86 6.18 -5.65 -1.06
CA LEU A 86 6.71 -4.55 -0.24
C LEU A 86 7.13 -5.02 1.16
N SER A 87 6.35 -5.88 1.80
CA SER A 87 6.68 -6.42 3.13
C SER A 87 7.99 -7.22 3.12
N ARG A 88 8.22 -8.03 2.08
CA ARG A 88 9.48 -8.77 1.91
C ARG A 88 10.67 -7.83 1.68
N ALA A 89 10.50 -6.77 0.89
CA ALA A 89 11.55 -5.81 0.59
C ALA A 89 11.93 -4.93 1.81
N CYS A 90 11.03 -4.76 2.79
CA CYS A 90 11.33 -4.11 4.05
C CYS A 90 12.31 -4.91 4.94
N HIS A 91 12.36 -6.24 4.83
CA HIS A 91 13.16 -7.09 5.73
C HIS A 91 14.64 -7.14 5.31
N TYR A 92 15.51 -6.49 6.10
CA TYR A 92 16.95 -6.37 5.83
C TYR A 92 17.65 -7.72 5.63
N HIS A 93 17.29 -8.74 6.41
CA HIS A 93 17.95 -10.05 6.39
C HIS A 93 17.45 -11.00 5.30
N GLN A 94 16.31 -10.70 4.66
CA GLN A 94 15.70 -11.59 3.65
C GLN A 94 15.91 -11.09 2.21
N CYS A 95 16.42 -9.87 2.03
CA CYS A 95 16.70 -9.30 0.73
C CYS A 95 18.11 -8.65 0.75
N PRO A 96 19.16 -9.41 0.40
CA PRO A 96 20.55 -8.94 0.46
C PRO A 96 20.84 -7.82 -0.54
N LEU A 97 20.01 -7.66 -1.58
CA LEU A 97 20.07 -6.55 -2.52
C LEU A 97 18.87 -5.62 -2.30
N PRO A 98 19.08 -4.30 -2.22
CA PRO A 98 17.95 -3.37 -2.23
C PRO A 98 17.19 -3.51 -3.55
N PRO A 99 15.85 -3.35 -3.56
CA PRO A 99 15.06 -3.46 -4.80
C PRO A 99 15.62 -2.52 -5.88
N SER A 100 15.55 -2.97 -7.13
CA SER A 100 15.99 -2.16 -8.27
C SER A 100 15.11 -0.91 -8.41
N ILE A 101 15.63 0.15 -9.04
CA ILE A 101 14.82 1.34 -9.33
C ILE A 101 13.61 0.98 -10.19
N THR A 102 13.77 0.11 -11.19
CA THR A 102 12.65 -0.38 -12.02
C THR A 102 11.56 -1.07 -11.20
N THR A 103 11.95 -1.93 -10.25
CA THR A 103 11.01 -2.60 -9.34
C THR A 103 10.30 -1.61 -8.42
N LEU A 104 11.03 -0.63 -7.88
CA LEU A 104 10.46 0.41 -7.03
C LEU A 104 9.46 1.28 -7.78
N THR A 105 9.78 1.69 -9.01
CA THR A 105 8.88 2.44 -9.88
C THR A 105 7.61 1.64 -10.17
N ALA A 106 7.74 0.36 -10.53
CA ALA A 106 6.58 -0.50 -10.78
C ALA A 106 5.67 -0.64 -9.55
N TRP A 107 6.24 -0.83 -8.35
CA TRP A 107 5.45 -0.86 -7.12
C TRP A 107 4.80 0.47 -6.80
N ARG A 108 5.51 1.58 -7.02
CA ARG A 108 4.96 2.93 -6.85
C ARG A 108 3.77 3.15 -7.77
N ASP A 109 3.89 2.77 -9.04
CA ASP A 109 2.81 2.95 -10.03
C ASP A 109 1.60 2.10 -9.69
N GLU A 110 1.80 0.87 -9.18
CA GLU A 110 0.69 0.05 -8.69
C GLU A 110 0.01 0.67 -7.45
N VAL A 111 0.78 1.23 -6.49
CA VAL A 111 0.19 1.98 -5.36
C VAL A 111 -0.64 3.17 -5.87
N ALA A 112 -0.11 3.91 -6.86
CA ALA A 112 -0.81 5.05 -7.46
C ALA A 112 -2.08 4.63 -8.20
N ALA A 113 -2.09 3.46 -8.84
CA ALA A 113 -3.26 2.91 -9.54
C ALA A 113 -4.35 2.45 -8.55
N LEU A 114 -3.97 1.82 -7.43
CA LEU A 114 -4.92 1.34 -6.42
C LEU A 114 -5.59 2.47 -5.65
N LEU A 115 -4.91 3.59 -5.43
CA LEU A 115 -5.45 4.73 -4.67
C LEU A 115 -6.84 5.20 -5.14
N PRO A 116 -7.04 5.60 -6.42
CA PRO A 116 -8.34 6.02 -6.91
C PRO A 116 -9.39 4.88 -6.92
N GLU A 117 -8.98 3.61 -6.96
CA GLU A 117 -9.90 2.48 -6.86
C GLU A 117 -10.47 2.37 -5.43
N PHE A 118 -9.63 2.53 -4.41
CA PHE A 118 -10.07 2.58 -3.01
C PHE A 118 -10.92 3.81 -2.70
N GLU A 119 -10.61 4.97 -3.28
CA GLU A 119 -11.42 6.18 -3.15
C GLU A 119 -12.82 5.98 -3.74
N LYS A 120 -12.92 5.45 -4.97
CA LYS A 120 -14.20 5.11 -5.60
C LYS A 120 -14.99 4.08 -4.80
N LEU A 121 -14.30 3.05 -4.29
CA LEU A 121 -14.91 2.01 -3.49
C LEU A 121 -15.49 2.56 -2.18
N SER A 122 -14.77 3.46 -1.52
CA SER A 122 -15.23 4.15 -0.31
C SER A 122 -16.48 5.02 -0.59
N LEU A 123 -16.55 5.66 -1.76
CA LEU A 123 -17.74 6.41 -2.18
C LEU A 123 -18.93 5.49 -2.48
N ALA A 124 -18.71 4.34 -3.13
CA ALA A 124 -19.76 3.38 -3.46
C ALA A 124 -20.35 2.71 -2.20
N GLY A 125 -19.49 2.32 -1.26
CA GLY A 125 -19.89 1.65 -0.02
C GLY A 125 -20.74 2.52 0.93
N LYS A 126 -20.84 3.83 0.69
CA LYS A 126 -21.70 4.76 1.46
C LYS A 126 -23.20 4.61 1.14
N TRP A 127 -23.54 3.93 0.04
CA TRP A 127 -24.92 3.83 -0.45
C TRP A 127 -25.51 2.40 -0.36
N GLU A 128 -24.71 1.43 0.08
CA GLU A 128 -25.09 0.00 0.18
C GLU A 128 -25.38 -0.46 1.63
N LEU A 129 -25.66 0.48 2.54
CA LEU A 129 -26.10 0.24 3.92
C LEU A 129 -27.49 0.82 4.15
#